data_AF-A0A2H5F1Z8-F1
#
_entry.id   AF-A0A2H5F1Z8-F1
#
_cell.length_a   1.000
_cell.length_b   1.000
_cell.length_c   1.000
_cell.angle_alpha   90.00
_cell.angle_beta   90.00
_cell.angle_gamma   90.00
#
_symmetry.space_group_name_H-M   'P 1'
#
loop_
_entity.id
_entity.type
_entity.pdbx_description
1 polymer ?
#
loop_
_entity_poly.entity_id
_entity_poly.type
_entity_poly.pdbx_seq_one_letter_code
_entity_poly.pdbx_strand_id
1 'polypeptide(L)'
;MSRSSLNYGLNFSNYEDGHSGAISLTYALPLADIAVMKVGPTIGFQHEQDEGDDVQAGLKLSLERYTPTSFGSTYLLADVSSVHQSWFLLGQLTFAPGNFGVELSRGGSDTYHETTLAFQKRIADGPLSVRLGYKLSSDEVFAGFSINTF
;
A
#
# COMPACT_ATOMS: atom_id res chain seq x y z
N MET A 1 8.00 4.19 22.47
CA MET A 1 7.72 2.78 22.12
C MET A 1 8.39 2.48 20.78
N SER A 2 9.41 1.62 20.73
CA SER A 2 9.97 1.19 19.44
C SER A 2 8.97 0.23 18.79
N ARG A 3 8.49 0.57 17.58
CA ARG A 3 7.77 -0.42 16.75
C ARG A 3 8.68 -1.64 16.59
N SER A 4 8.11 -2.85 16.70
CA SER A 4 8.84 -4.08 16.39
C SER A 4 9.46 -3.95 15.01
N SER A 5 10.73 -4.31 14.86
CA SER A 5 11.37 -4.35 13.55
C SER A 5 10.74 -5.40 12.64
N LEU A 6 10.01 -6.37 13.21
CA LEU A 6 9.30 -7.39 12.45
C LEU A 6 7.89 -6.92 12.09
N ASN A 7 7.55 -7.02 10.80
CA ASN A 7 6.29 -6.57 10.21
C ASN A 7 5.64 -7.74 9.47
N TYR A 8 4.31 -7.81 9.54
CA TYR A 8 3.50 -8.80 8.84
C TYR A 8 2.51 -8.06 7.93
N GLY A 9 2.26 -8.58 6.74
CA GLY A 9 1.32 -7.99 5.79
C GLY A 9 0.48 -9.06 5.11
N LEU A 10 -0.79 -8.74 4.88
CA LEU A 10 -1.74 -9.50 4.07
C LEU A 10 -2.41 -8.51 3.11
N ASN A 11 -2.44 -8.85 1.82
CA ASN A 11 -3.34 -8.21 0.87
C ASN A 11 -4.21 -9.27 0.19
N PHE A 12 -5.42 -8.87 -0.16
CA PHE A 12 -6.38 -9.69 -0.88
C PHE A 12 -7.13 -8.79 -1.86
N SER A 13 -7.32 -9.29 -3.07
CA SER A 13 -8.02 -8.64 -4.16
C SER A 13 -8.95 -9.64 -4.83
N ASN A 14 -10.16 -9.20 -5.12
CA ASN A 14 -11.14 -9.98 -5.87
C ASN A 14 -11.53 -9.21 -7.13
N TYR A 15 -11.58 -9.89 -8.26
CA TYR A 15 -11.89 -9.33 -9.58
C TYR A 15 -12.82 -10.26 -10.36
N GLU A 16 -13.28 -9.85 -11.53
CA GLU A 16 -14.35 -10.56 -12.27
C GLU A 16 -14.03 -12.04 -12.51
N ASP A 17 -12.78 -12.33 -12.89
CA ASP A 17 -12.35 -13.67 -13.31
C ASP A 17 -11.50 -14.42 -12.26
N GLY A 18 -11.41 -13.91 -11.03
CA GLY A 18 -10.54 -14.52 -10.04
C GLY A 18 -10.27 -13.72 -8.76
N HIS A 19 -9.36 -14.24 -7.96
CA HIS A 19 -8.86 -13.56 -6.77
C HIS A 19 -7.38 -13.78 -6.58
N SER A 20 -6.73 -12.81 -5.95
CA SER A 20 -5.30 -12.88 -5.67
C SER A 20 -4.97 -12.24 -4.33
N GLY A 21 -3.82 -12.59 -3.79
CA GLY A 21 -3.34 -12.01 -2.56
C GLY A 21 -1.93 -12.45 -2.25
N ALA A 22 -1.37 -11.87 -1.19
CA ALA A 22 -0.07 -12.24 -0.71
C ALA A 22 0.03 -12.05 0.80
N ILE A 23 0.86 -12.90 1.41
CA ILE A 23 1.29 -12.80 2.79
C ILE A 23 2.77 -12.44 2.78
N SER A 24 3.19 -11.54 3.66
CA SER A 24 4.59 -11.15 3.79
C SER A 24 5.03 -11.07 5.25
N LEU A 25 6.31 -11.39 5.45
CA LEU A 25 7.03 -11.18 6.70
C LEU A 25 8.25 -10.34 6.37
N THR A 26 8.36 -9.14 6.91
CA THR A 26 9.46 -8.22 6.59
C THR A 26 10.15 -7.68 7.83
N TYR A 27 11.45 -7.48 7.73
CA TYR A 27 12.27 -6.85 8.75
C TYR A 27 12.57 -5.41 8.36
N ALA A 28 12.31 -4.48 9.26
CA ALA A 28 12.55 -3.05 9.10
C ALA A 28 13.99 -2.70 9.47
N LEU A 29 14.67 -2.08 8.52
CA LEU A 29 16.04 -1.59 8.57
C LEU A 29 15.97 -0.06 8.43
N PRO A 30 16.10 0.70 9.53
CA PRO A 30 16.20 2.15 9.47
C PRO A 30 17.43 2.57 8.66
N LEU A 31 17.24 3.37 7.61
CA LEU A 31 18.31 3.96 6.80
C LEU A 31 18.60 5.36 7.33
N ALA A 32 19.14 5.41 8.56
CA ALA A 32 19.29 6.64 9.34
C ALA A 32 17.96 7.43 9.39
N ASP A 33 18.02 8.76 9.27
CA ASP A 33 16.85 9.65 9.28
C ASP A 33 16.23 9.85 7.89
N ILE A 34 16.64 9.05 6.89
CA ILE A 34 16.26 9.25 5.48
C ILE A 34 14.99 8.46 5.14
N ALA A 35 14.94 7.18 5.53
CA ALA A 35 13.87 6.26 5.19
C ALA A 35 13.93 5.00 6.07
N VAL A 36 12.90 4.17 6.00
CA VAL A 36 12.90 2.80 6.54
C VAL A 36 12.78 1.85 5.37
N MET A 37 13.74 0.94 5.24
CA MET A 37 13.65 -0.17 4.31
C MET A 37 13.05 -1.38 5.02
N LYS A 38 12.12 -2.09 4.38
CA LYS A 38 11.56 -3.35 4.84
C LYS A 38 11.92 -4.42 3.82
N VAL A 39 12.45 -5.55 4.28
CA VAL A 39 12.81 -6.66 3.39
C VAL A 39 12.44 -7.99 4.03
N GLY A 40 11.97 -8.93 3.22
CA GLY A 40 11.74 -10.29 3.69
C GLY A 40 10.94 -11.15 2.73
N PRO A 41 10.63 -12.40 3.14
CA PRO A 41 9.89 -13.32 2.30
C PRO A 41 8.43 -12.90 2.12
N THR A 42 7.86 -13.33 0.99
CA THR A 42 6.43 -13.23 0.69
C THR A 42 5.96 -14.46 -0.06
N ILE A 43 4.70 -14.83 0.12
CA ILE A 43 4.03 -15.90 -0.61
C ILE A 43 2.77 -15.28 -1.20
N GLY A 44 2.65 -15.33 -2.53
CA GLY A 44 1.47 -14.95 -3.28
C GLY A 44 0.62 -16.15 -3.65
N PHE A 45 -0.66 -15.90 -3.84
CA PHE A 45 -1.62 -16.83 -4.39
C PHE A 45 -2.49 -16.09 -5.41
N GLN A 46 -2.79 -16.75 -6.51
CA GLN A 46 -3.67 -16.27 -7.55
C GLN A 46 -4.53 -17.44 -8.03
N HIS A 47 -5.82 -17.21 -8.14
CA HIS A 47 -6.75 -18.16 -8.71
C HIS A 47 -7.46 -17.48 -9.87
N GLU A 48 -7.36 -18.08 -11.05
CA GLU A 48 -8.11 -17.66 -12.24
C GLU A 48 -9.03 -18.79 -12.69
N GLN A 49 -10.24 -18.42 -13.11
CA GLN A 49 -11.31 -19.38 -13.41
C GLN A 49 -10.89 -20.42 -14.47
N ASP A 50 -10.04 -20.03 -15.43
CA ASP A 50 -9.60 -20.88 -16.54
C ASP A 50 -8.15 -21.41 -16.39
N GLU A 51 -7.32 -20.81 -15.54
CA GLU A 51 -5.89 -21.20 -15.38
C GLU A 51 -5.60 -22.00 -14.09
N GLY A 52 -6.52 -21.96 -13.10
CA GLY A 52 -6.40 -22.69 -11.83
C GLY A 52 -5.64 -21.92 -10.75
N ASP A 53 -5.11 -22.65 -9.75
CA ASP A 53 -4.37 -22.08 -8.62
C ASP A 53 -2.87 -21.91 -8.97
N ASP A 54 -2.35 -20.70 -8.84
CA ASP A 54 -0.92 -20.40 -8.83
C ASP A 54 -0.47 -19.92 -7.44
N VAL A 55 0.66 -20.47 -6.97
CA VAL A 55 1.26 -20.12 -5.69
C VAL A 55 2.74 -19.85 -5.90
N GLN A 56 3.16 -18.65 -5.52
CA GLN A 56 4.53 -18.19 -5.74
C GLN A 56 5.17 -17.73 -4.44
N ALA A 57 6.35 -18.27 -4.12
CA ALA A 57 7.19 -17.74 -3.06
C ALA A 57 8.21 -16.75 -3.62
N GLY A 58 8.54 -15.72 -2.86
CA GLY A 58 9.43 -14.67 -3.32
C GLY A 58 9.96 -13.77 -2.23
N LEU A 59 10.56 -12.67 -2.66
CA LEU A 59 11.08 -11.61 -1.81
C LEU A 59 10.31 -10.33 -2.03
N LYS A 60 10.10 -9.60 -0.95
CA LYS A 60 9.49 -8.28 -0.93
C LYS A 60 10.50 -7.28 -0.38
N LEU A 61 10.57 -6.11 -1.02
CA LEU A 61 11.31 -4.96 -0.55
C LEU A 61 10.39 -3.74 -0.58
N SER A 62 10.32 -3.02 0.54
CA SER A 62 9.62 -1.75 0.64
C SER A 62 10.58 -0.67 1.14
N LEU A 63 10.46 0.54 0.65
CA LEU A 63 11.15 1.72 1.13
C LEU A 63 10.10 2.78 1.44
N GLU A 64 10.04 3.20 2.70
CA GLU A 64 9.08 4.21 3.13
C GLU A 64 9.76 5.40 3.81
N ARG A 65 9.22 6.60 3.59
CA ARG A 65 9.68 7.82 4.24
C ARG A 65 8.48 8.65 4.68
N TYR A 66 8.36 8.83 5.99
CA TYR A 66 7.52 9.85 6.58
C TYR A 66 8.35 11.11 6.83
N THR A 67 7.84 12.28 6.49
CA THR A 67 8.50 13.55 6.78
C THR A 67 7.46 14.54 7.33
N PRO A 68 7.57 14.96 8.60
CA PRO A 68 6.72 16.00 9.14
C PRO A 68 7.06 17.35 8.49
N THR A 69 6.04 18.16 8.24
CA THR A 69 6.18 19.50 7.63
C THR A 69 5.42 20.52 8.47
N SER A 70 5.59 21.81 8.19
CA SER A 70 4.84 22.88 8.87
C SER A 70 3.33 22.83 8.61
N PHE A 71 2.91 22.24 7.49
CA PHE A 71 1.49 22.11 7.11
C PHE A 71 0.88 20.75 7.51
N GLY A 72 1.69 19.79 7.94
CA GLY A 72 1.27 18.45 8.31
C GLY A 72 2.38 17.44 8.04
N SER A 73 2.27 16.65 6.96
CA SER A 73 3.29 15.67 6.61
C SER A 73 3.27 15.24 5.15
N THR A 74 4.38 14.63 4.74
CA THR A 74 4.49 13.88 3.49
C THR A 74 4.82 12.42 3.80
N TYR A 75 4.25 11.50 3.03
CA TYR A 75 4.61 10.08 3.06
C TYR A 75 4.93 9.60 1.65
N LEU A 76 6.06 8.91 1.52
CA LEU A 76 6.48 8.25 0.28
C LEU A 76 6.64 6.76 0.56
N LEU A 77 6.19 5.93 -0.37
CA LEU A 77 6.36 4.49 -0.34
C LEU A 77 6.73 4.00 -1.74
N ALA A 78 7.76 3.16 -1.82
CA ALA A 78 8.05 2.31 -2.95
C ALA A 78 8.07 0.86 -2.47
N ASP A 79 7.38 -0.02 -3.16
CA ASP A 79 7.26 -1.43 -2.83
C ASP A 79 7.48 -2.25 -4.10
N VAL A 80 8.28 -3.31 -3.99
CA VAL A 80 8.54 -4.26 -5.07
C VAL A 80 8.51 -5.67 -4.49
N SER A 81 8.01 -6.60 -5.29
CA SER A 81 7.89 -8.00 -4.94
C SER A 81 8.24 -8.85 -6.15
N SER A 82 9.02 -9.91 -5.94
CA SER A 82 9.25 -10.89 -7.00
C SER A 82 8.01 -11.72 -7.30
N VAL A 83 7.02 -11.72 -6.39
CA VAL A 83 5.72 -12.35 -6.61
C VAL A 83 4.90 -11.53 -7.61
N HIS A 84 4.51 -12.18 -8.72
CA HIS A 84 3.83 -11.61 -9.89
C HIS A 84 4.53 -10.36 -10.48
N GLN A 85 5.84 -10.25 -10.26
CA GLN A 85 6.68 -9.07 -10.55
C GLN A 85 6.02 -7.74 -10.12
N SER A 86 5.32 -7.77 -8.98
CA SER A 86 4.48 -6.67 -8.56
C SER A 86 5.28 -5.51 -7.97
N TRP A 87 4.78 -4.30 -8.18
CA TRP A 87 5.37 -3.08 -7.66
C TRP A 87 4.29 -2.04 -7.34
N PHE A 88 4.59 -1.14 -6.42
CA PHE A 88 3.70 -0.07 -6.00
C PHE A 88 4.49 1.16 -5.56
N LEU A 89 4.08 2.32 -6.04
CA LEU A 89 4.61 3.64 -5.71
C LEU A 89 3.47 4.49 -5.16
N LEU A 90 3.77 5.25 -4.12
CA LEU A 90 2.81 6.08 -3.41
C LEU A 90 3.46 7.36 -2.91
N GLY A 91 2.81 8.48 -3.21
CA GLY A 91 3.06 9.77 -2.58
C GLY A 91 1.79 10.32 -1.95
N GLN A 92 1.89 10.73 -0.69
CA GLN A 92 0.78 11.28 0.07
C GLN A 92 1.19 12.59 0.74
N LEU A 93 0.31 13.58 0.64
CA LEU A 93 0.37 14.83 1.40
C LEU A 93 -0.76 14.82 2.43
N THR A 94 -0.45 15.15 3.68
CA THR A 94 -1.45 15.27 4.75
C THR A 94 -1.41 16.67 5.31
N PHE A 95 -2.58 17.30 5.39
CA PHE A 95 -2.77 18.65 5.91
C PHE A 95 -3.36 18.57 7.32
N ALA A 96 -2.56 18.91 8.33
CA ALA A 96 -2.93 18.76 9.74
C ALA A 96 -4.14 19.61 10.17
N PRO A 97 -4.27 20.90 9.79
CA PRO A 97 -5.40 21.72 10.24
C PRO A 97 -6.77 21.22 9.78
N GLY A 98 -6.82 20.47 8.68
CA GLY A 98 -8.05 19.98 8.08
C GLY A 98 -8.24 18.46 8.18
N ASN A 99 -7.29 17.74 8.77
CA ASN A 99 -7.29 16.27 8.87
C ASN A 99 -7.60 15.56 7.53
N PHE A 100 -7.15 16.14 6.42
CA PHE A 100 -7.33 15.56 5.08
C PHE A 100 -5.98 15.32 4.42
N GLY A 101 -5.97 14.41 3.45
CA GLY A 101 -4.80 14.13 2.65
C GLY A 101 -5.15 13.89 1.19
N VAL A 102 -4.16 14.08 0.33
CA VAL A 102 -4.21 13.76 -1.09
C VAL A 102 -3.14 12.71 -1.35
N GLU A 103 -3.52 11.71 -2.11
CA GLU A 103 -2.70 10.58 -2.47
C GLU A 103 -2.62 10.46 -3.99
N LEU A 104 -1.42 10.29 -4.52
CA LEU A 104 -1.19 9.75 -5.85
C LEU A 104 -0.42 8.44 -5.70
N SER A 105 -0.94 7.37 -6.28
CA SER A 105 -0.28 6.08 -6.31
C SER A 105 -0.29 5.48 -7.70
N ARG A 106 0.69 4.61 -7.95
CA ARG A 106 0.73 3.77 -9.13
C ARG A 106 1.26 2.40 -8.75
N GLY A 107 0.55 1.36 -9.13
CA GLY A 107 1.02 -0.01 -8.94
C GLY A 107 0.83 -0.84 -10.18
N GLY A 108 1.48 -1.99 -10.23
CA GLY A 108 1.31 -2.94 -11.30
C GLY A 108 1.96 -4.28 -11.03
N SER A 109 1.76 -5.19 -11.97
CA SER A 109 2.29 -6.54 -12.09
C SER A 109 2.55 -6.81 -13.58
N ASP A 110 2.87 -8.06 -13.91
CA ASP A 110 3.03 -8.49 -15.31
C ASP A 110 1.77 -8.25 -16.17
N THR A 111 0.58 -8.28 -15.56
CA THR A 111 -0.71 -8.25 -16.27
C THR A 111 -1.54 -7.00 -15.98
N TYR A 112 -1.17 -6.21 -14.97
CA TYR A 112 -1.97 -5.09 -14.49
C TYR A 112 -1.13 -3.86 -14.21
N HIS A 113 -1.68 -2.68 -14.44
CA HIS A 113 -1.15 -1.46 -13.86
C HIS A 113 -2.27 -0.46 -13.65
N GLU A 114 -2.17 0.35 -12.60
CA GLU A 114 -3.16 1.36 -12.27
C GLU A 114 -2.52 2.58 -11.65
N THR A 115 -2.99 3.75 -12.06
CA THR A 115 -2.67 5.03 -11.44
C THR A 115 -3.90 5.54 -10.71
N THR A 116 -3.77 5.77 -9.41
CA THR A 116 -4.88 6.19 -8.56
C THR A 116 -4.62 7.58 -7.99
N LEU A 117 -5.61 8.46 -8.12
CA LEU A 117 -5.69 9.70 -7.35
C LEU A 117 -6.75 9.52 -6.27
N ALA A 118 -6.43 9.86 -5.02
CA ALA A 118 -7.39 9.77 -3.94
C ALA A 118 -7.29 10.92 -2.94
N PHE A 119 -8.42 11.19 -2.30
CA PHE A 119 -8.59 12.10 -1.18
C PHE A 119 -8.99 11.29 0.03
N GLN A 120 -8.35 11.56 1.16
CA GLN A 120 -8.66 10.94 2.43
C GLN A 120 -9.01 11.99 3.48
N LYS A 121 -9.89 11.64 4.41
CA LYS A 121 -10.25 12.48 5.54
C LYS A 121 -10.37 11.64 6.80
N ARG A 122 -9.69 12.04 7.86
CA ARG A 122 -9.91 11.46 9.19
C ARG A 122 -11.22 12.01 9.76
N ILE A 123 -12.05 11.11 10.26
CA ILE A 123 -13.36 11.44 10.82
C ILE A 123 -13.16 11.81 12.29
N ALA A 124 -13.44 13.07 12.60
CA ALA A 124 -13.07 13.68 13.88
C ALA A 124 -11.56 13.46 14.18
N ASP A 125 -11.18 13.52 15.45
CA ASP A 125 -9.84 13.12 15.90
C ASP A 125 -9.79 11.61 16.23
N GLY A 126 -10.64 10.81 15.57
CA GLY A 126 -10.80 9.39 15.81
C GLY A 126 -9.87 8.50 14.96
N PRO A 127 -9.93 7.16 15.17
CA PRO A 127 -9.10 6.20 14.45
C PRO A 127 -9.55 5.99 12.99
N LEU A 128 -10.78 6.38 12.65
CA LEU A 128 -11.39 6.15 11.35
C LEU A 128 -10.97 7.22 10.34
N SER A 129 -10.52 6.79 9.16
CA SER A 129 -10.36 7.64 7.98
C SER A 129 -11.18 7.09 6.83
N VAL A 130 -11.83 7.97 6.08
CA VAL A 130 -12.52 7.64 4.83
C VAL A 130 -11.67 8.09 3.66
N ARG A 131 -11.77 7.39 2.55
CA ARG A 131 -11.03 7.66 1.32
C ARG A 131 -11.96 7.54 0.12
N LEU A 132 -11.88 8.51 -0.77
CA LEU A 132 -12.52 8.49 -2.08
C LEU A 132 -11.44 8.69 -3.13
N GLY A 133 -11.51 7.97 -4.23
CA GLY A 133 -10.53 8.14 -5.28
C GLY A 133 -11.03 7.69 -6.63
N TYR A 134 -10.17 7.89 -7.60
CA TYR A 134 -10.41 7.58 -8.99
C TYR A 134 -9.19 6.84 -9.55
N LYS A 135 -9.46 5.71 -10.20
CA LYS A 135 -8.52 4.87 -10.92
C LYS A 135 -8.47 5.40 -12.35
N LEU A 136 -7.35 6.01 -12.73
CA LEU A 136 -7.21 6.73 -14.00
C LEU A 136 -7.11 5.78 -15.20
N SER A 137 -6.67 4.54 -15.01
CA SER A 137 -6.47 3.56 -16.08
C SER A 137 -7.75 2.76 -16.32
N SER A 138 -8.44 2.35 -15.25
CA SER A 138 -9.75 1.68 -15.31
C SER A 138 -10.96 2.62 -15.45
N ASP A 139 -10.79 3.95 -15.36
CA ASP A 139 -11.90 4.92 -15.34
C ASP A 139 -12.96 4.58 -14.28
N GLU A 140 -12.50 4.31 -13.05
CA GLU A 140 -13.36 3.81 -11.97
C GLU A 140 -13.24 4.66 -10.71
N VAL A 141 -14.37 5.02 -10.12
CA VAL A 141 -14.43 5.66 -8.80
C VAL A 141 -14.45 4.58 -7.72
N PHE A 142 -13.69 4.76 -6.65
CA PHE A 142 -13.76 3.89 -5.48
C PHE A 142 -13.93 4.68 -4.18
N ALA A 143 -14.45 3.99 -3.18
CA ALA A 143 -14.52 4.43 -1.80
C ALA A 143 -13.89 3.38 -0.89
N GLY A 144 -13.22 3.83 0.16
CA GLY A 144 -12.59 2.96 1.15
C GLY A 144 -12.55 3.61 2.52
N PHE A 145 -12.19 2.82 3.52
CA PHE A 145 -11.96 3.31 4.87
C PHE A 145 -10.77 2.60 5.48
N SER A 146 -10.13 3.25 6.44
CA SER A 146 -9.07 2.68 7.26
C SER A 146 -9.30 2.99 8.72
N ILE A 147 -8.91 2.07 9.59
CA ILE A 147 -8.98 2.24 11.04
C ILE A 147 -7.55 2.14 11.56
N ASN A 148 -7.05 3.24 12.14
CA ASN A 148 -5.76 3.25 12.79
C ASN A 148 -5.95 3.14 14.31
N THR A 149 -5.64 1.98 14.86
CA THR A 149 -5.88 1.67 16.29
C THR A 149 -4.74 2.07 17.22
N PHE A 150 -3.64 2.66 16.72
CA PHE A 150 -2.44 3.02 17.50
C PHE A 150 -1.80 4.35 17.09
#